data_AF-A0A5C7M3C5-F1
#
_entry.id   AF-A0A5C7M3C5-F1
#
_cell.length_a   1.000
_cell.length_b   1.000
_cell.length_c   1.000
_cell.angle_alpha   90.00
_cell.angle_beta   90.00
_cell.angle_gamma   90.00
#
_symmetry.space_group_name_H-M   'P 1'
#
loop_
_entity.id
_entity.type
_entity.pdbx_description
1 polymer ?
#
loop_
_entity_poly.entity_id
_entity_poly.type
_entity_poly.pdbx_seq_one_letter_code
_entity_poly.pdbx_strand_id
1 'polypeptide(L)'
;MSAIAFLTSERVPLSDKKRYAERFMNHSGEVGEMARQILDSAQNIKAAHHKDKRQSSAIRKEPVGDFLTTRIEGLLGVKSGKGCNCKDLAEKMNGWGIRGCEKNRKEIIETLLKNRDILKVSLAKSAFAFGREEGVAESLKMAGKLAGDWWHGKDVSDEAFQIGANWLLDRAIDDTKEFVMNNQQQVRESISISPRPPRRTRIPRQAVQAMRQGRLVAATGDTAEQKPSPSPAEREKLKAERLARRHRAAAGRPSGGIGSCFRRGSGPARFIKSAQLQEDIKLLLAKVPSDVTAIAGVARSGLSVATMLAMYLQLPMITIRQTLNDIVDTGNGWRLGGSKHIDPRQGKILVVDDTVMTGNSIKAIRPLVSREIGNAIYAAVYVNPLAKLKPDIWAVDLPWPHILEWNVFNSILSPSCAMDFDGILCHDCPPGSDDDGEKYLDFIRNAAPLYVPRRTAIPLIVTARIEKYRAETEAWLSRHGIRWQQLVMHPAKTLRERMRDNIPAYKARHYAAWAKNHRPSPGPIIFFESEDRQAREIARESKLMVICPHTAGVY
;
A
#
# COMPACT_ATOMS: atom_id res chain seq x y z
N MET A 1 40.29 -41.68 -31.04
CA MET A 1 39.71 -41.35 -29.71
C MET A 1 38.49 -42.24 -29.49
N SER A 2 38.31 -42.86 -28.32
CA SER A 2 37.08 -43.61 -28.03
C SER A 2 35.89 -42.65 -27.90
N ALA A 3 34.66 -43.14 -28.09
CA ALA A 3 33.46 -42.32 -27.96
C ALA A 3 33.35 -41.65 -26.56
N ILE A 4 33.76 -42.38 -25.51
CA ILE A 4 33.84 -41.85 -24.14
C ILE A 4 34.89 -40.75 -24.04
N ALA A 5 36.08 -40.94 -24.62
CA ALA A 5 37.14 -39.92 -24.60
C ALA A 5 36.74 -38.65 -25.35
N PHE A 6 35.95 -38.76 -26.43
CA PHE A 6 35.45 -37.60 -27.17
C PHE A 6 34.39 -36.81 -26.36
N LEU A 7 33.43 -37.51 -25.75
CA LEU A 7 32.36 -36.89 -24.97
C LEU A 7 32.86 -36.25 -23.66
N THR A 8 33.90 -36.82 -23.04
CA THR A 8 34.46 -36.32 -21.77
C THR A 8 35.58 -35.29 -21.94
N SER A 9 36.20 -35.18 -23.13
CA SER A 9 37.33 -34.27 -23.36
C SER A 9 36.97 -32.79 -23.17
N GLU A 10 37.66 -32.08 -22.27
CA GLU A 10 37.47 -30.62 -22.07
C GLU A 10 37.92 -29.78 -23.28
N ARG A 11 38.66 -30.37 -24.22
CA ARG A 11 39.16 -29.68 -25.42
C ARG A 11 38.15 -29.65 -26.57
N VAL A 12 37.04 -30.39 -26.46
CA VAL A 12 36.02 -30.46 -27.51
C VAL A 12 34.87 -29.50 -27.17
N PRO A 13 34.51 -28.55 -28.07
CA PRO A 13 33.40 -27.62 -27.84
C PRO A 13 32.08 -28.35 -27.57
N LEU A 14 31.24 -27.76 -26.71
CA LEU A 14 29.96 -28.37 -26.32
C LEU A 14 29.00 -28.59 -27.50
N SER A 15 29.07 -27.73 -28.54
CA SER A 15 28.31 -27.89 -29.78
C SER A 15 28.65 -29.19 -30.52
N ASP A 16 29.93 -29.54 -30.55
CA ASP A 16 30.43 -30.72 -31.25
C ASP A 16 30.17 -31.99 -30.43
N LYS A 17 30.31 -31.90 -29.10
CA LYS A 17 29.88 -32.95 -28.18
C LYS A 17 28.39 -33.25 -28.32
N LYS A 18 27.55 -32.22 -28.46
CA LYS A 18 26.11 -32.38 -28.63
C LYS A 18 25.77 -33.10 -29.93
N ARG A 19 26.35 -32.65 -31.05
CA ARG A 19 26.17 -33.27 -32.37
C ARG A 19 26.64 -34.72 -32.39
N TYR A 20 27.70 -35.03 -31.65
CA TYR A 20 28.21 -36.38 -31.50
C TYR A 20 27.32 -37.24 -30.58
N ALA A 21 26.85 -36.68 -29.46
CA ALA A 21 25.96 -37.34 -28.50
C ALA A 21 24.61 -37.74 -29.11
N GLU A 22 24.05 -36.94 -30.03
CA GLU A 22 22.81 -37.27 -30.75
C GLU A 22 22.89 -38.62 -31.50
N ARG A 23 24.10 -39.03 -31.93
CA ARG A 23 24.30 -40.31 -32.62
C ARG A 23 24.29 -41.52 -31.70
N PHE A 24 24.54 -41.33 -30.40
CA PHE A 24 24.71 -42.41 -29.42
C PHE A 24 23.62 -42.45 -28.34
N MET A 25 22.64 -41.54 -28.39
CA MET A 25 21.59 -41.45 -27.37
C MET A 25 20.73 -42.73 -27.23
N ASN A 26 20.66 -43.55 -28.27
CA ASN A 26 19.91 -44.81 -28.30
C ASN A 26 20.78 -46.05 -28.04
N HIS A 27 22.08 -45.89 -27.79
CA HIS A 27 22.95 -47.02 -27.44
C HIS A 27 22.77 -47.40 -25.95
N SER A 28 22.86 -48.69 -25.65
CA SER A 28 22.90 -49.19 -24.28
C SER A 28 24.32 -49.10 -23.70
N GLY A 29 24.42 -48.99 -22.37
CA GLY A 29 25.70 -48.86 -21.66
C GLY A 29 26.20 -47.43 -21.48
N GLU A 30 27.42 -47.31 -20.95
CA GLU A 30 28.00 -46.07 -20.42
C GLU A 30 28.07 -44.92 -21.45
N VAL A 31 28.33 -45.24 -22.72
CA VAL A 31 28.37 -44.25 -23.82
C VAL A 31 26.99 -43.61 -24.05
N GLY A 32 25.92 -44.40 -23.99
CA GLY A 32 24.55 -43.93 -24.23
C GLY A 32 23.95 -43.15 -23.06
N GLU A 33 24.33 -43.48 -21.82
CA GLU A 33 23.99 -42.66 -20.65
C GLU A 33 24.69 -41.30 -20.69
N MET A 34 25.98 -41.28 -21.01
CA MET A 34 26.75 -40.04 -21.13
C MET A 34 26.21 -39.12 -22.23
N ALA A 35 25.84 -39.70 -23.38
CA ALA A 35 25.23 -38.97 -24.48
C ALA A 35 23.90 -38.31 -24.07
N ARG A 36 23.04 -39.01 -23.33
CA ARG A 36 21.77 -38.48 -22.82
C ARG A 36 21.98 -37.36 -21.80
N GLN A 37 22.93 -37.50 -20.88
CA GLN A 37 23.26 -36.45 -19.90
C GLN A 37 23.77 -35.16 -20.56
N ILE A 38 24.61 -35.28 -21.60
CA ILE A 38 25.13 -34.12 -22.35
C ILE A 38 23.99 -33.39 -23.08
N LEU A 39 23.04 -34.13 -23.67
CA LEU A 39 21.89 -33.57 -24.36
C LEU A 39 20.92 -32.87 -23.41
N ASP A 40 20.66 -33.47 -22.25
CA ASP A 40 19.78 -32.92 -21.22
C ASP A 40 20.36 -31.64 -20.59
N SER A 41 21.66 -31.65 -20.30
CA SER A 41 22.40 -30.46 -19.84
C SER A 41 22.36 -29.33 -20.87
N ALA A 42 22.48 -29.64 -22.16
CA ALA A 42 22.40 -28.66 -23.24
C ALA A 42 20.97 -28.11 -23.45
N GLN A 43 19.92 -28.88 -23.16
CA GLN A 43 18.54 -28.40 -23.17
C GLN A 43 18.25 -27.45 -22.00
N ASN A 44 18.78 -27.75 -20.81
CA ASN A 44 18.68 -26.88 -19.64
C ASN A 44 19.40 -25.53 -19.83
N ILE A 45 20.53 -25.51 -20.56
CA ILE A 45 21.23 -24.26 -20.93
C ILE A 45 20.41 -23.43 -21.95
N LYS A 46 19.72 -24.08 -22.90
CA LYS A 46 18.80 -23.36 -23.81
C LYS A 46 17.60 -22.76 -23.08
N ALA A 47 17.05 -23.43 -22.07
CA ALA A 47 15.98 -22.91 -21.24
C ALA A 47 16.44 -21.72 -20.38
N ALA A 48 17.68 -21.76 -19.86
CA ALA A 48 18.31 -20.64 -19.17
C ALA A 48 18.55 -19.44 -20.11
N HIS A 49 19.06 -19.66 -21.33
CA HIS A 49 19.23 -18.61 -22.34
C HIS A 49 17.92 -18.00 -22.84
N HIS A 50 16.80 -18.75 -22.85
CA HIS A 50 15.49 -18.21 -23.18
C HIS A 50 14.92 -17.31 -22.07
N LYS A 51 15.31 -17.57 -20.82
CA LYS A 51 15.00 -16.76 -19.64
C LYS A 51 15.86 -15.50 -19.59
N ASP A 52 17.15 -15.62 -19.91
CA ASP A 52 18.08 -14.49 -20.07
C ASP A 52 17.73 -13.60 -21.26
N LYS A 53 17.22 -14.14 -22.38
CA LYS A 53 16.73 -13.30 -23.49
C LYS A 53 15.53 -12.44 -23.08
N ARG A 54 14.61 -12.98 -22.27
CA ARG A 54 13.48 -12.20 -21.72
C ARG A 54 13.92 -11.16 -20.70
N GLN A 55 14.95 -11.45 -19.90
CA GLN A 55 15.54 -10.48 -18.96
C GLN A 55 16.36 -9.41 -19.69
N SER A 56 17.13 -9.77 -20.72
CA SER A 56 17.90 -8.82 -21.53
C SER A 56 17.03 -7.88 -22.38
N SER A 57 15.82 -8.29 -22.78
CA SER A 57 14.87 -7.40 -23.46
C SER A 57 14.23 -6.37 -22.54
N ALA A 58 14.19 -6.63 -21.22
CA ALA A 58 13.74 -5.68 -20.22
C ALA A 58 14.79 -4.60 -19.89
N ILE A 59 16.07 -4.89 -20.17
CA ILE A 59 17.21 -4.01 -19.84
C ILE A 59 17.42 -2.87 -20.86
N ARG A 60 16.66 -2.83 -21.98
CA ARG A 60 16.80 -1.79 -23.02
C ARG A 60 15.58 -0.91 -23.28
N LYS A 61 14.48 -1.09 -22.55
CA LYS A 61 13.31 -0.22 -22.70
C LYS A 61 13.38 0.88 -21.65
N GLU A 62 13.38 2.13 -22.11
CA GLU A 62 13.25 3.31 -21.26
C GLU A 62 11.75 3.54 -21.00
N PRO A 63 11.23 3.23 -19.80
CA PRO A 63 9.78 3.15 -19.54
C PRO A 63 9.11 4.52 -19.31
N VAL A 64 9.35 5.49 -20.20
CA VAL A 64 8.84 6.87 -20.07
C VAL A 64 7.31 6.91 -20.00
N GLY A 65 6.63 6.10 -20.82
CA GLY A 65 5.16 6.01 -20.84
C GLY A 65 4.58 5.33 -19.60
N ASP A 66 5.28 4.34 -19.03
CA ASP A 66 4.84 3.69 -17.79
C ASP A 66 4.93 4.66 -16.61
N PHE A 67 6.03 5.41 -16.50
CA PHE A 67 6.16 6.45 -15.48
C PHE A 67 5.10 7.53 -15.65
N LEU A 68 4.83 7.99 -16.88
CA LEU A 68 3.76 8.95 -17.13
C LEU A 68 2.37 8.39 -16.72
N THR A 69 2.13 7.10 -16.94
CA THR A 69 0.87 6.42 -16.56
C THR A 69 0.68 6.38 -15.04
N THR A 70 1.75 6.25 -14.26
CA THR A 70 1.63 6.32 -12.78
C THR A 70 1.22 7.70 -12.28
N ARG A 71 1.47 8.75 -13.07
CA ARG A 71 1.19 10.15 -12.74
C ARG A 71 -0.12 10.66 -13.30
N ILE A 72 -0.67 10.00 -14.33
CA ILE A 72 -1.91 10.40 -15.00
C ILE A 72 -2.94 9.28 -14.91
N GLU A 73 -3.94 9.47 -14.05
CA GLU A 73 -5.14 8.61 -14.04
C GLU A 73 -5.87 8.71 -15.39
N GLY A 74 -6.16 7.56 -16.02
CA GLY A 74 -6.88 7.49 -17.31
C GLY A 74 -6.01 7.49 -18.57
N LEU A 75 -4.67 7.58 -18.45
CA LEU A 75 -3.77 7.65 -19.61
C LEU A 75 -3.81 6.41 -20.52
N LEU A 76 -4.09 5.23 -19.96
CA LEU A 76 -4.20 3.96 -20.70
C LEU A 76 -5.36 3.94 -21.72
N GLY A 77 -6.25 4.93 -21.71
CA GLY A 77 -7.33 5.06 -22.70
C GLY A 77 -7.03 6.01 -23.86
N VAL A 78 -5.86 6.67 -23.87
CA VAL A 78 -5.50 7.72 -24.82
C VAL A 78 -4.86 7.12 -26.08
N LYS A 79 -5.61 7.17 -27.19
CA LYS A 79 -5.16 6.68 -28.50
C LYS A 79 -4.29 7.71 -29.21
N SER A 80 -3.15 7.27 -29.74
CA SER A 80 -2.27 8.11 -30.58
C SER A 80 -2.65 8.01 -32.08
N GLY A 81 -2.30 9.03 -32.87
CA GLY A 81 -2.63 9.12 -34.30
C GLY A 81 -1.93 8.08 -35.20
N LYS A 82 -2.41 7.94 -36.45
CA LYS A 82 -2.01 6.89 -37.41
C LYS A 82 -0.51 6.92 -37.72
N GLY A 83 0.19 5.80 -37.50
CA GLY A 83 1.57 5.61 -37.97
C GLY A 83 2.41 4.56 -37.24
N CYS A 84 1.94 3.96 -36.16
CA CYS A 84 2.63 2.87 -35.46
C CYS A 84 1.59 1.90 -34.89
N ASN A 85 1.86 0.58 -34.89
CA ASN A 85 0.95 -0.47 -34.41
C ASN A 85 0.70 -0.45 -32.87
N CYS A 86 1.03 0.63 -32.17
CA CYS A 86 0.75 0.83 -30.74
C CYS A 86 -0.65 1.43 -30.57
N LYS A 87 -1.50 0.79 -29.76
CA LYS A 87 -2.87 1.28 -29.51
C LYS A 87 -2.91 2.45 -28.52
N ASP A 88 -1.94 2.52 -27.61
CA ASP A 88 -1.91 3.47 -26.50
C ASP A 88 -0.65 4.37 -26.53
N LEU A 89 -0.81 5.65 -26.17
CA LEU A 89 0.26 6.66 -26.17
C LEU A 89 1.45 6.24 -25.28
N ALA A 90 1.17 5.64 -24.12
CA ALA A 90 2.20 5.18 -23.18
C ALA A 90 3.10 4.08 -23.78
N GLU A 91 2.53 3.11 -24.50
CA GLU A 91 3.30 2.07 -25.17
C GLU A 91 4.21 2.65 -26.26
N LYS A 92 3.72 3.67 -26.98
CA LYS A 92 4.49 4.39 -27.99
C LYS A 92 5.67 5.15 -27.37
N MET A 93 5.44 5.81 -26.23
CA MET A 93 6.47 6.52 -25.47
C MET A 93 7.54 5.58 -24.92
N ASN A 94 7.17 4.41 -24.41
CA ASN A 94 8.13 3.36 -24.01
C ASN A 94 8.96 2.84 -25.19
N GLY A 95 8.37 2.80 -26.39
CA GLY A 95 9.08 2.44 -27.62
C GLY A 95 10.04 3.52 -28.12
N TRP A 96 9.71 4.79 -27.87
CA TRP A 96 10.54 5.94 -28.23
C TRP A 96 11.71 6.18 -27.26
N GLY A 97 11.52 5.85 -25.98
CA GLY A 97 12.45 6.19 -24.92
C GLY A 97 12.59 7.70 -24.69
N ILE A 98 13.51 8.11 -23.82
CA ILE A 98 13.76 9.49 -23.42
C ILE A 98 13.99 10.37 -24.65
N ARG A 99 14.97 9.99 -25.50
CA ARG A 99 15.35 10.79 -26.68
C ARG A 99 14.23 10.88 -27.71
N GLY A 100 13.45 9.81 -27.88
CA GLY A 100 12.32 9.82 -28.79
C GLY A 100 11.13 10.61 -28.24
N CYS A 101 10.89 10.59 -26.93
CA CYS A 101 9.85 11.41 -26.30
C CYS A 101 10.20 12.91 -26.39
N GLU A 102 11.47 13.29 -26.23
CA GLU A 102 11.91 14.68 -26.44
C GLU A 102 11.69 15.15 -27.89
N LYS A 103 12.04 14.31 -28.89
CA LYS A 103 11.81 14.63 -30.30
C LYS A 103 10.34 14.75 -30.68
N ASN A 104 9.48 13.93 -30.05
CA ASN A 104 8.04 13.90 -30.31
C ASN A 104 7.23 14.67 -29.25
N ARG A 105 7.88 15.53 -28.45
CA ARG A 105 7.26 16.27 -27.35
C ARG A 105 5.99 16.99 -27.77
N LYS A 106 6.03 17.69 -28.92
CA LYS A 106 4.87 18.40 -29.47
C LYS A 106 3.69 17.47 -29.73
N GLU A 107 3.92 16.30 -30.33
CA GLU A 107 2.89 15.29 -30.58
C GLU A 107 2.30 14.74 -29.26
N ILE A 108 3.15 14.49 -28.26
CA ILE A 108 2.73 13.99 -26.94
C ILE A 108 1.81 15.00 -26.26
N ILE A 109 2.25 16.26 -26.16
CA ILE A 109 1.48 17.33 -25.52
C ILE A 109 0.17 17.58 -26.24
N GLU A 110 0.17 17.66 -27.58
CA GLU A 110 -1.06 17.80 -28.36
C GLU A 110 -2.03 16.63 -28.14
N THR A 111 -1.52 15.40 -28.00
CA THR A 111 -2.35 14.22 -27.74
C THR A 111 -2.95 14.26 -26.33
N LEU A 112 -2.19 14.69 -25.31
CA LEU A 112 -2.69 14.88 -23.96
C LEU A 112 -3.77 15.97 -23.90
N LEU A 113 -3.56 17.09 -24.59
CA LEU A 113 -4.52 18.19 -24.66
C LEU A 113 -5.79 17.83 -25.43
N LYS A 114 -5.70 17.03 -26.51
CA LYS A 114 -6.88 16.50 -27.21
C LYS A 114 -7.75 15.59 -26.35
N ASN A 115 -7.18 15.00 -25.29
CA ASN A 115 -7.89 14.16 -24.33
C ASN A 115 -8.09 14.89 -22.99
N ARG A 116 -8.01 16.24 -22.98
CA ARG A 116 -8.09 17.05 -21.75
C ARG A 116 -9.37 16.81 -20.95
N ASP A 117 -10.49 16.43 -21.55
CA ASP A 117 -11.73 16.17 -20.81
C ASP A 117 -11.63 14.96 -19.88
N ILE A 118 -10.83 13.96 -20.29
CA ILE A 118 -10.53 12.76 -19.49
C ILE A 118 -9.37 13.04 -18.53
N LEU A 119 -8.41 13.87 -18.95
CA LEU A 119 -7.17 14.15 -18.20
C LEU A 119 -7.22 15.42 -17.33
N LYS A 120 -8.37 16.12 -17.30
CA LYS A 120 -8.53 17.49 -16.76
C LYS A 120 -7.98 17.63 -15.34
N VAL A 121 -8.27 16.64 -14.50
CA VAL A 121 -7.86 16.60 -13.09
C VAL A 121 -6.34 16.43 -12.96
N SER A 122 -5.73 15.55 -13.75
CA SER A 122 -4.30 15.27 -13.70
C SER A 122 -3.49 16.45 -14.24
N LEU A 123 -3.93 17.06 -15.34
CA LEU A 123 -3.25 18.21 -15.94
C LEU A 123 -3.32 19.46 -15.03
N ALA A 124 -4.48 19.74 -14.42
CA ALA A 124 -4.64 20.87 -13.51
C ALA A 124 -3.83 20.72 -12.22
N LYS A 125 -3.81 19.52 -11.62
CA LYS A 125 -2.98 19.22 -10.43
C LYS A 125 -1.49 19.43 -10.71
N SER A 126 -1.04 19.04 -11.89
CA SER A 126 0.36 19.14 -12.31
C SER A 126 0.79 20.58 -12.59
N ALA A 127 -0.07 21.40 -13.17
CA ALA A 127 0.19 22.83 -13.32
C ALA A 127 0.38 23.53 -11.95
N PHE A 128 -0.41 23.13 -10.94
CA PHE A 128 -0.25 23.62 -9.57
C PHE A 128 1.06 23.13 -8.92
N ALA A 129 1.47 21.89 -9.19
CA ALA A 129 2.73 21.34 -8.70
C ALA A 129 3.94 22.09 -9.28
N PHE A 130 3.92 22.35 -10.60
CA PHE A 130 4.93 23.18 -11.28
C PHE A 130 5.08 24.57 -10.64
N GLY A 131 3.97 25.28 -10.41
CA GLY A 131 4.01 26.62 -9.81
C GLY A 131 4.57 26.65 -8.38
N ARG A 132 4.41 25.56 -7.61
CA ARG A 132 5.02 25.42 -6.28
C ARG A 132 6.52 25.12 -6.33
N GLU A 133 6.96 24.37 -7.33
CA GLU A 133 8.34 23.92 -7.45
C GLU A 133 9.25 25.02 -8.02
N GLU A 134 8.78 25.76 -9.03
CA GLU A 134 9.54 26.84 -9.68
C GLU A 134 9.41 28.20 -8.97
N GLY A 135 8.62 28.29 -7.89
CA GLY A 135 8.45 29.53 -7.13
C GLY A 135 7.76 30.68 -7.89
N VAL A 136 7.07 30.37 -9.00
CA VAL A 136 6.48 31.38 -9.88
C VAL A 136 5.15 31.85 -9.29
N ALA A 137 5.17 33.03 -8.64
CA ALA A 137 4.00 33.65 -8.01
C ALA A 137 2.84 33.89 -9.01
N GLU A 138 3.15 34.18 -10.27
CA GLU A 138 2.18 34.29 -11.37
C GLU A 138 1.44 32.96 -11.59
N SER A 139 2.17 31.83 -11.63
CA SER A 139 1.62 30.49 -11.83
C SER A 139 0.82 29.99 -10.63
N LEU A 140 1.17 30.41 -9.41
CA LEU A 140 0.39 30.13 -8.19
C LEU A 140 -0.91 30.93 -8.14
N LYS A 141 -0.89 32.22 -8.53
CA LYS A 141 -2.10 33.05 -8.69
C LYS A 141 -2.99 32.53 -9.80
N MET A 142 -2.39 32.18 -10.94
CA MET A 142 -3.08 31.56 -12.07
C MET A 142 -3.69 30.22 -11.66
N ALA A 143 -2.96 29.34 -11.00
CA ALA A 143 -3.47 28.04 -10.55
C ALA A 143 -4.51 28.14 -9.41
N GLY A 144 -4.39 29.12 -8.51
CA GLY A 144 -5.41 29.43 -7.50
C GLY A 144 -6.70 29.96 -8.13
N LYS A 145 -6.58 30.86 -9.12
CA LYS A 145 -7.70 31.34 -9.93
C LYS A 145 -8.35 30.21 -10.75
N LEU A 146 -7.55 29.33 -11.36
CA LEU A 146 -8.03 28.19 -12.14
C LEU A 146 -8.69 27.11 -11.27
N ALA A 147 -8.25 26.92 -10.03
CA ALA A 147 -8.91 26.03 -9.08
C ALA A 147 -10.27 26.61 -8.62
N GLY A 148 -10.37 27.93 -8.46
CA GLY A 148 -11.63 28.63 -8.20
C GLY A 148 -12.59 28.62 -9.41
N ASP A 149 -12.08 28.95 -10.59
CA ASP A 149 -12.84 28.95 -11.85
C ASP A 149 -13.33 27.53 -12.23
N TRP A 150 -12.53 26.49 -11.93
CA TRP A 150 -12.94 25.07 -12.03
C TRP A 150 -14.10 24.70 -11.08
N TRP A 151 -14.11 25.22 -9.85
CA TRP A 151 -15.19 24.99 -8.88
C TRP A 151 -16.51 25.68 -9.27
N HIS A 152 -16.43 26.70 -10.12
CA HIS A 152 -17.56 27.45 -10.64
C HIS A 152 -17.92 27.10 -12.10
N GLY A 153 -17.36 26.01 -12.66
CA GLY A 153 -17.71 25.53 -13.99
C GLY A 153 -17.27 26.43 -15.15
N LYS A 154 -16.26 27.29 -14.94
CA LYS A 154 -15.68 28.14 -15.99
C LYS A 154 -14.55 27.41 -16.71
N ASP A 155 -14.33 27.78 -17.97
CA ASP A 155 -13.23 27.24 -18.76
C ASP A 155 -11.87 27.69 -18.22
N VAL A 156 -10.99 26.72 -18.04
CA VAL A 156 -9.60 26.88 -17.61
C VAL A 156 -8.77 27.19 -18.85
N SER A 157 -7.89 28.19 -18.79
CA SER A 157 -7.07 28.59 -19.95
C SER A 157 -6.21 27.44 -20.47
N ASP A 158 -6.18 27.25 -21.80
CA ASP A 158 -5.40 26.20 -22.48
C ASP A 158 -3.90 26.21 -22.14
N GLU A 159 -3.36 27.39 -21.85
CA GLU A 159 -1.98 27.60 -21.42
C GLU A 159 -1.64 26.84 -20.13
N ALA A 160 -2.56 26.74 -19.17
CA ALA A 160 -2.33 26.04 -17.92
C ALA A 160 -2.33 24.51 -18.10
N PHE A 161 -3.18 23.99 -18.99
CA PHE A 161 -3.14 22.57 -19.34
C PHE A 161 -1.87 22.21 -20.09
N GLN A 162 -1.38 23.11 -20.95
CA GLN A 162 -0.12 22.94 -21.65
C GLN A 162 1.08 22.93 -20.69
N ILE A 163 1.10 23.82 -19.68
CA ILE A 163 2.12 23.81 -18.61
C ILE A 163 2.07 22.51 -17.83
N GLY A 164 0.88 22.08 -17.38
CA GLY A 164 0.72 20.85 -16.62
C GLY A 164 1.13 19.59 -17.39
N ALA A 165 0.82 19.54 -18.69
CA ALA A 165 1.22 18.44 -19.57
C ALA A 165 2.73 18.36 -19.77
N ASN A 166 3.41 19.50 -19.94
CA ASN A 166 4.87 19.55 -20.09
C ASN A 166 5.57 19.10 -18.81
N TRP A 167 5.17 19.63 -17.65
CA TRP A 167 5.76 19.23 -16.38
C TRP A 167 5.61 17.73 -16.10
N LEU A 168 4.44 17.14 -16.42
CA LEU A 168 4.23 15.69 -16.27
C LEU A 168 5.18 14.86 -17.15
N LEU A 169 5.40 15.29 -18.39
CA LEU A 169 6.33 14.64 -19.30
C LEU A 169 7.77 14.76 -18.79
N ASP A 170 8.17 15.93 -18.31
CA ASP A 170 9.52 16.15 -17.76
C ASP A 170 9.78 15.24 -16.56
N ARG A 171 8.82 15.14 -15.64
CA ARG A 171 8.93 14.23 -14.47
C ARG A 171 9.02 12.77 -14.87
N ALA A 172 8.22 12.34 -15.85
CA ALA A 172 8.30 10.97 -16.35
C ALA A 172 9.66 10.67 -17.02
N ILE A 173 10.23 11.64 -17.72
CA ILE A 173 11.57 11.54 -18.30
C ILE A 173 12.64 11.47 -17.20
N ASP A 174 12.54 12.29 -16.15
CA ASP A 174 13.50 12.29 -15.05
C ASP A 174 13.45 11.00 -14.23
N ASP A 175 12.25 10.50 -13.91
CA ASP A 175 12.07 9.19 -13.28
C ASP A 175 12.71 8.07 -14.14
N THR A 176 12.60 8.20 -15.47
CA THR A 176 13.22 7.25 -16.40
C THR A 176 14.74 7.36 -16.42
N LYS A 177 15.31 8.58 -16.36
CA LYS A 177 16.75 8.79 -16.26
C LYS A 177 17.30 8.15 -14.99
N GLU A 178 16.64 8.38 -13.86
CA GLU A 178 17.02 7.80 -12.57
C GLU A 178 16.96 6.27 -12.62
N PHE A 179 15.90 5.69 -13.20
CA PHE A 179 15.77 4.26 -13.43
C PHE A 179 16.91 3.70 -14.30
N VAL A 180 17.27 4.38 -15.39
CA VAL A 180 18.37 3.96 -16.27
C VAL A 180 19.72 4.04 -15.55
N MET A 181 19.98 5.11 -14.79
CA MET A 181 21.22 5.29 -14.04
C MET A 181 21.39 4.21 -12.97
N ASN A 182 20.34 3.93 -12.19
CA ASN A 182 20.36 2.91 -11.14
C ASN A 182 20.60 1.51 -11.72
N ASN A 183 19.99 1.19 -12.85
CA ASN A 183 20.22 -0.09 -13.54
C ASN A 183 21.63 -0.20 -14.13
N GLN A 184 22.20 0.89 -14.67
CA GLN A 184 23.58 0.90 -15.15
C GLN A 184 24.60 0.71 -14.00
N GLN A 185 24.31 1.27 -12.83
CA GLN A 185 25.15 1.12 -11.64
C GLN A 185 25.13 -0.31 -11.10
N GLN A 186 23.94 -0.94 -11.03
CA GLN A 186 23.82 -2.36 -10.66
C GLN A 186 24.56 -3.31 -11.63
N VAL A 187 24.55 -2.99 -12.94
CA VAL A 187 25.32 -3.76 -13.94
C VAL A 187 26.83 -3.55 -13.77
N ARG A 188 27.30 -2.35 -13.39
CA ARG A 188 28.73 -2.10 -13.12
C ARG A 188 29.21 -2.80 -11.86
N GLU A 189 28.41 -2.79 -10.79
CA GLU A 189 28.75 -3.45 -9.52
C GLU A 189 28.77 -4.98 -9.65
N SER A 190 27.86 -5.56 -10.44
CA SER A 190 27.87 -7.01 -10.73
C SER A 190 29.08 -7.46 -11.57
N ILE A 191 29.65 -6.56 -12.40
CA ILE A 191 30.89 -6.83 -13.14
C ILE A 191 32.13 -6.70 -12.23
N SER A 192 32.11 -5.84 -11.20
CA SER A 192 33.26 -5.65 -10.29
C SER A 192 33.43 -6.74 -9.21
N ILE A 193 32.42 -7.60 -8.99
CA ILE A 193 32.41 -8.60 -7.89
C ILE A 193 32.82 -10.02 -8.36
N SER A 194 33.45 -10.17 -9.52
CA SER A 194 34.04 -11.47 -9.92
C SER A 194 35.54 -11.55 -9.56
N PRO A 195 35.96 -12.29 -8.51
CA PRO A 195 37.37 -12.58 -8.32
C PRO A 195 37.83 -13.60 -9.38
N ARG A 196 38.97 -13.33 -10.03
CA ARG A 196 39.67 -14.32 -10.86
C ARG A 196 39.95 -15.58 -10.03
N PRO A 197 39.69 -16.79 -10.54
CA PRO A 197 39.97 -18.00 -9.78
C PRO A 197 41.49 -18.16 -9.56
N PRO A 198 41.94 -18.61 -8.38
CA PRO A 198 43.37 -18.84 -8.14
C PRO A 198 43.85 -20.04 -8.97
N ARG A 199 45.10 -19.94 -9.46
CA ARG A 199 45.81 -21.06 -10.09
C ARG A 199 45.84 -22.26 -9.12
N ARG A 200 45.29 -23.40 -9.54
CA ARG A 200 45.35 -24.67 -8.79
C ARG A 200 46.82 -25.08 -8.56
N THR A 201 47.23 -25.17 -7.30
CA THR A 201 48.44 -25.90 -6.89
C THR A 201 48.15 -27.40 -6.91
N ARG A 202 49.12 -28.18 -7.41
CA ARG A 202 49.07 -29.65 -7.51
C ARG A 202 49.08 -30.28 -6.10
N ILE A 203 48.14 -31.19 -5.84
CA ILE A 203 48.18 -32.08 -4.69
C ILE A 203 49.24 -33.18 -4.96
N PRO A 204 50.18 -33.47 -4.02
CA PRO A 204 51.16 -34.55 -4.19
C PRO A 204 50.52 -35.94 -4.21
N ARG A 205 51.07 -36.83 -5.05
CA ARG A 205 50.59 -38.20 -5.32
C ARG A 205 50.50 -39.13 -4.09
N GLN A 206 51.02 -38.75 -2.93
CA GLN A 206 51.02 -39.58 -1.72
C GLN A 206 49.71 -39.51 -0.91
N ALA A 207 48.90 -38.45 -1.06
CA ALA A 207 47.64 -38.31 -0.31
C ALA A 207 46.47 -39.17 -0.86
N VAL A 208 46.58 -39.65 -2.10
CA VAL A 208 45.53 -40.45 -2.76
C VAL A 208 45.61 -41.94 -2.40
N GLN A 209 46.76 -42.41 -1.90
CA GLN A 209 46.99 -43.82 -1.60
C GLN A 209 46.56 -44.24 -0.19
N ALA A 210 46.45 -43.28 0.76
CA ALA A 210 45.96 -43.53 2.11
C ALA A 210 44.43 -43.64 2.23
N MET A 211 43.66 -43.00 1.34
CA MET A 211 42.18 -43.06 1.38
C MET A 211 41.58 -44.37 0.86
N ARG A 212 42.39 -45.24 0.22
CA ARG A 212 41.91 -46.52 -0.35
C ARG A 212 42.04 -47.71 0.61
N GLN A 213 42.79 -47.60 1.71
CA GLN A 213 43.02 -48.71 2.65
C GLN A 213 42.22 -48.62 3.97
N GLY A 214 41.48 -47.53 4.22
CA GLY A 214 40.69 -47.36 5.45
C GLY A 214 39.25 -47.88 5.40
N ARG A 215 38.83 -48.66 4.39
CA ARG A 215 37.41 -49.02 4.16
C ARG A 215 37.12 -50.52 4.12
N LEU A 216 37.95 -51.31 4.80
CA LEU A 216 37.79 -52.77 4.93
C LEU A 216 38.16 -53.22 6.36
N VAL A 217 37.51 -52.67 7.39
CA VAL A 217 37.23 -53.32 8.69
C VAL A 217 36.22 -52.44 9.42
N ALA A 218 34.98 -52.92 9.57
CA ALA A 218 33.99 -52.62 10.62
C ALA A 218 32.58 -52.85 10.07
N ALA A 219 32.27 -54.12 9.82
CA ALA A 219 30.90 -54.59 9.78
C ALA A 219 30.63 -55.26 11.14
N THR A 220 29.81 -54.63 11.98
CA THR A 220 28.89 -55.24 12.98
C THR A 220 28.35 -54.17 13.93
N GLY A 221 27.01 -54.06 14.03
CA GLY A 221 26.28 -53.54 15.19
C GLY A 221 26.05 -52.02 15.26
N ASP A 222 24.89 -51.54 14.83
CA ASP A 222 23.85 -50.99 15.74
C ASP A 222 22.71 -50.32 14.96
N THR A 223 21.49 -50.66 15.38
CA THR A 223 20.20 -50.39 14.75
C THR A 223 19.70 -48.97 15.03
N ALA A 224 19.38 -48.21 13.97
CA ALA A 224 18.62 -46.96 14.06
C ALA A 224 17.11 -47.24 13.96
N GLU A 225 16.36 -46.89 15.01
CA GLU A 225 14.89 -46.90 15.05
C GLU A 225 14.29 -45.99 13.96
N GLN A 226 13.62 -46.60 12.98
CA GLN A 226 12.75 -45.91 12.03
C GLN A 226 11.33 -45.80 12.60
N LYS A 227 10.80 -44.57 12.73
CA LYS A 227 9.36 -44.37 12.98
C LYS A 227 8.55 -44.97 11.81
N PRO A 228 7.51 -45.77 12.08
CA PRO A 228 6.77 -46.44 11.03
C PRO A 228 5.98 -45.43 10.18
N SER A 229 6.04 -45.62 8.87
CA SER A 229 5.24 -44.87 7.92
C SER A 229 3.74 -45.16 8.13
N PRO A 230 2.85 -44.15 8.04
CA PRO A 230 1.44 -44.33 8.34
C PRO A 230 0.81 -45.39 7.43
N SER A 231 -0.06 -46.19 8.05
CA SER A 231 -0.77 -47.30 7.41
C SER A 231 -1.65 -46.84 6.24
N PRO A 232 -2.01 -47.73 5.30
CA PRO A 232 -2.91 -47.38 4.20
C PRO A 232 -4.22 -46.73 4.66
N ALA A 233 -4.79 -47.19 5.78
CA ALA A 233 -6.01 -46.64 6.38
C ALA A 233 -5.80 -45.22 6.95
N GLU A 234 -4.65 -44.94 7.58
CA GLU A 234 -4.32 -43.59 8.06
C GLU A 234 -4.08 -42.61 6.90
N ARG A 235 -3.46 -43.07 5.81
CA ARG A 235 -3.29 -42.26 4.60
C ARG A 235 -4.63 -41.91 3.95
N GLU A 236 -5.58 -42.83 3.99
CA GLU A 236 -6.92 -42.63 3.45
C GLU A 236 -7.74 -41.68 4.33
N LYS A 237 -7.63 -41.79 5.66
CA LYS A 237 -8.21 -40.84 6.62
C LYS A 237 -7.63 -39.43 6.45
N LEU A 238 -6.31 -39.30 6.28
CA LEU A 238 -5.65 -38.01 6.02
C LEU A 238 -6.07 -37.39 4.67
N LYS A 239 -6.28 -38.23 3.65
CA LYS A 239 -6.80 -37.79 2.35
C LYS A 239 -8.25 -37.32 2.47
N ALA A 240 -9.09 -38.04 3.20
CA ALA A 240 -10.48 -37.69 3.47
C ALA A 240 -10.60 -36.38 4.27
N GLU A 241 -9.77 -36.19 5.29
CA GLU A 241 -9.71 -34.93 6.07
C GLU A 241 -9.22 -33.74 5.25
N ARG A 242 -8.23 -33.94 4.37
CA ARG A 242 -7.77 -32.91 3.41
C ARG A 242 -8.85 -32.58 2.37
N LEU A 243 -9.62 -33.57 1.91
CA LEU A 243 -10.72 -33.39 0.98
C LEU A 243 -11.89 -32.65 1.64
N ALA A 244 -12.24 -33.01 2.88
CA ALA A 244 -13.24 -32.32 3.69
C ALA A 244 -12.86 -30.86 3.99
N ARG A 245 -11.57 -30.58 4.27
CA ARG A 245 -11.05 -29.20 4.39
C ARG A 245 -11.15 -28.43 3.08
N ARG A 246 -10.90 -29.07 1.93
CA ARG A 246 -11.07 -28.46 0.60
C ARG A 246 -12.53 -28.16 0.27
N HIS A 247 -13.46 -29.05 0.60
CA HIS A 247 -14.90 -28.81 0.41
C HIS A 247 -15.43 -27.70 1.32
N ARG A 248 -14.96 -27.58 2.58
CA ARG A 248 -15.28 -26.44 3.46
C ARG A 248 -14.70 -25.11 2.95
N ALA A 249 -13.52 -25.13 2.31
CA ALA A 249 -12.91 -23.94 1.72
C ALA A 249 -13.52 -23.52 0.36
N ALA A 250 -14.22 -24.43 -0.32
CA ALA A 250 -14.88 -24.18 -1.60
C ALA A 250 -16.34 -23.69 -1.45
N ALA A 251 -17.02 -24.03 -0.35
CA ALA A 251 -18.43 -23.69 -0.10
C ALA A 251 -18.73 -22.22 0.24
N GLY A 252 -17.81 -21.28 -0.03
CA GLY A 252 -17.95 -19.89 0.38
C GLY A 252 -17.21 -18.87 -0.50
N ARG A 253 -17.14 -19.10 -1.82
CA ARG A 253 -16.59 -18.08 -2.75
C ARG A 253 -17.71 -17.34 -3.48
N PRO A 254 -18.07 -16.10 -3.07
CA PRO A 254 -18.72 -15.17 -3.97
C PRO A 254 -17.69 -14.57 -4.93
N SER A 255 -18.10 -14.49 -6.19
CA SER A 255 -17.44 -13.80 -7.30
C SER A 255 -17.26 -12.29 -7.04
N GLY A 256 -16.37 -11.69 -7.84
CA GLY A 256 -15.86 -10.33 -7.68
C GLY A 256 -16.91 -9.23 -7.63
N GLY A 257 -16.75 -8.37 -6.64
CA GLY A 257 -17.46 -7.11 -6.43
C GLY A 257 -17.00 -6.51 -5.10
N ILE A 258 -17.18 -5.20 -4.91
CA ILE A 258 -16.92 -4.46 -3.66
C ILE A 258 -17.84 -4.93 -2.50
N GLY A 259 -18.69 -5.95 -2.71
CA GLY A 259 -19.83 -6.28 -1.87
C GLY A 259 -19.70 -7.37 -0.81
N SER A 260 -18.52 -7.77 -0.32
CA SER A 260 -18.42 -8.72 0.82
C SER A 260 -17.95 -8.09 2.12
N CYS A 261 -16.79 -7.41 2.13
CA CYS A 261 -16.20 -6.89 3.37
C CYS A 261 -16.97 -5.70 3.95
N PHE A 262 -17.68 -4.95 3.10
CA PHE A 262 -18.53 -3.81 3.46
C PHE A 262 -19.99 -4.21 3.76
N ARG A 263 -20.30 -5.51 3.79
CA ARG A 263 -21.58 -5.95 4.33
C ARG A 263 -21.59 -5.67 5.82
N ARG A 264 -22.69 -5.11 6.30
CA ARG A 264 -22.94 -4.95 7.73
C ARG A 264 -22.76 -6.34 8.37
N GLY A 265 -21.77 -6.48 9.24
CA GLY A 265 -21.53 -7.72 9.96
C GLY A 265 -22.64 -7.99 10.97
N SER A 266 -22.60 -9.17 11.59
CA SER A 266 -23.53 -9.54 12.66
C SER A 266 -23.35 -8.73 13.96
N GLY A 267 -22.19 -8.07 14.13
CA GLY A 267 -21.89 -7.24 15.30
C GLY A 267 -22.36 -5.79 15.16
N PRO A 268 -22.54 -5.07 16.29
CA PRO A 268 -22.85 -3.65 16.27
C PRO A 268 -21.71 -2.83 15.64
N ALA A 269 -22.05 -1.66 15.13
CA ALA A 269 -21.06 -0.68 14.71
C ALA A 269 -20.23 -0.22 15.92
N ARG A 270 -18.93 0.00 15.74
CA ARG A 270 -18.01 0.35 16.84
C ARG A 270 -17.16 1.55 16.48
N PHE A 271 -16.99 2.46 17.43
CA PHE A 271 -15.95 3.50 17.41
C PHE A 271 -14.79 3.06 18.31
N ILE A 272 -13.60 2.92 17.74
CA ILE A 272 -12.41 2.49 18.45
C ILE A 272 -11.56 3.71 18.77
N LYS A 273 -11.41 3.98 20.07
CA LYS A 273 -10.52 5.02 20.57
C LYS A 273 -9.06 4.59 20.49
N SER A 274 -8.18 5.58 20.42
CA SER A 274 -6.73 5.40 20.45
C SER A 274 -6.28 4.72 21.75
N ALA A 275 -6.94 4.99 22.88
CA ALA A 275 -6.70 4.27 24.14
C ALA A 275 -7.02 2.77 24.04
N GLN A 276 -8.14 2.40 23.42
CA GLN A 276 -8.51 0.99 23.20
C GLN A 276 -7.50 0.28 22.29
N LEU A 277 -7.00 0.95 21.24
CA LEU A 277 -5.94 0.41 20.40
C LEU A 277 -4.72 0.01 21.24
N GLN A 278 -4.33 0.84 22.22
CA GLN A 278 -3.18 0.55 23.08
C GLN A 278 -3.39 -0.68 23.97
N GLU A 279 -4.61 -0.88 24.46
CA GLU A 279 -4.98 -2.09 25.21
C GLU A 279 -4.98 -3.32 24.30
N ASP A 280 -5.57 -3.22 23.11
CA ASP A 280 -5.70 -4.34 22.17
C ASP A 280 -4.34 -4.75 21.56
N ILE A 281 -3.36 -3.83 21.49
CA ILE A 281 -1.97 -4.17 21.14
C ILE A 281 -1.40 -5.19 22.13
N LYS A 282 -1.75 -5.14 23.43
CA LYS A 282 -1.28 -6.13 24.42
C LYS A 282 -1.88 -7.51 24.18
N LEU A 283 -3.10 -7.58 23.65
CA LEU A 283 -3.71 -8.85 23.22
C LEU A 283 -2.98 -9.43 22.02
N LEU A 284 -2.50 -8.57 21.10
CA LEU A 284 -1.67 -9.00 19.97
C LEU A 284 -0.29 -9.47 20.46
N LEU A 285 0.33 -8.74 21.38
CA LEU A 285 1.63 -9.04 21.97
C LEU A 285 1.70 -10.48 22.50
N ALA A 286 0.67 -10.93 23.22
CA ALA A 286 0.59 -12.29 23.76
C ALA A 286 0.57 -13.40 22.68
N LYS A 287 0.30 -13.04 21.42
CA LYS A 287 0.26 -13.96 20.28
C LYS A 287 1.53 -13.90 19.42
N VAL A 288 2.46 -12.98 19.71
CA VAL A 288 3.70 -12.83 18.94
C VAL A 288 4.66 -13.99 19.26
N PRO A 289 5.15 -14.71 18.25
CA PRO A 289 6.14 -15.77 18.47
C PRO A 289 7.45 -15.24 19.06
N SER A 290 8.04 -15.99 19.99
CA SER A 290 9.28 -15.61 20.68
C SER A 290 10.53 -15.60 19.80
N ASP A 291 10.48 -16.25 18.63
CA ASP A 291 11.56 -16.31 17.65
C ASP A 291 11.53 -15.14 16.64
N VAL A 292 10.62 -14.17 16.81
CA VAL A 292 10.64 -12.92 16.05
C VAL A 292 11.84 -12.08 16.46
N THR A 293 12.53 -11.54 15.46
CA THR A 293 13.79 -10.80 15.63
C THR A 293 13.65 -9.31 15.35
N ALA A 294 12.63 -8.87 14.61
CA ALA A 294 12.32 -7.46 14.39
C ALA A 294 10.84 -7.26 14.05
N ILE A 295 10.38 -6.01 14.18
CA ILE A 295 9.02 -5.60 13.86
C ILE A 295 9.03 -4.74 12.60
N ALA A 296 8.21 -5.08 11.61
CA ALA A 296 8.02 -4.31 10.39
C ALA A 296 6.64 -3.65 10.39
N GLY A 297 6.59 -2.33 10.61
CA GLY A 297 5.33 -1.60 10.60
C GLY A 297 4.91 -1.15 9.21
N VAL A 298 3.65 -1.41 8.82
CA VAL A 298 3.08 -0.90 7.57
C VAL A 298 2.70 0.58 7.75
N ALA A 299 3.32 1.46 6.96
CA ALA A 299 3.06 2.89 7.07
C ALA A 299 1.64 3.23 6.59
N ARG A 300 0.89 4.09 7.31
CA ARG A 300 1.28 4.90 8.48
C ARG A 300 0.73 4.37 9.80
N SER A 301 -0.54 3.97 9.86
CA SER A 301 -1.19 3.62 11.14
C SER A 301 -0.59 2.36 11.79
N GLY A 302 -0.16 1.37 10.99
CA GLY A 302 0.57 0.20 11.47
C GLY A 302 1.87 0.53 12.22
N LEU A 303 2.45 1.71 12.02
CA LEU A 303 3.63 2.16 12.79
C LEU A 303 3.33 2.37 14.27
N SER A 304 2.11 2.78 14.62
CA SER A 304 1.71 2.92 16.03
C SER A 304 1.73 1.56 16.73
N VAL A 305 1.25 0.52 16.05
CA VAL A 305 1.28 -0.86 16.55
C VAL A 305 2.71 -1.38 16.62
N ALA A 306 3.48 -1.19 15.54
CA ALA A 306 4.85 -1.63 15.42
C ALA A 306 5.74 -1.06 16.53
N THR A 307 5.62 0.24 16.79
CA THR A 307 6.41 0.94 17.80
C THR A 307 6.15 0.36 19.19
N MET A 308 4.88 0.14 19.55
CA MET A 308 4.52 -0.41 20.85
C MET A 308 4.99 -1.86 21.01
N LEU A 309 4.81 -2.71 19.99
CA LEU A 309 5.31 -4.09 20.02
C LEU A 309 6.84 -4.14 20.10
N ALA A 310 7.54 -3.31 19.32
CA ALA A 310 8.99 -3.19 19.36
C ALA A 310 9.49 -2.80 20.75
N MET A 311 8.83 -1.85 21.43
CA MET A 311 9.16 -1.47 22.79
C MET A 311 8.86 -2.57 23.82
N TYR A 312 7.73 -3.27 23.71
CA TYR A 312 7.42 -4.34 24.67
C TYR A 312 8.35 -5.56 24.51
N LEU A 313 8.73 -5.88 23.28
CA LEU A 313 9.59 -7.03 22.99
C LEU A 313 11.08 -6.69 23.00
N GLN A 314 11.43 -5.40 23.12
CA GLN A 314 12.79 -4.88 22.99
C GLN A 314 13.44 -5.33 21.65
N LEU A 315 12.69 -5.19 20.56
CA LEU A 315 13.13 -5.55 19.22
C LEU A 315 13.29 -4.30 18.35
N PRO A 316 14.18 -4.30 17.34
CA PRO A 316 14.31 -3.20 16.41
C PRO A 316 13.13 -3.14 15.44
N MET A 317 12.99 -1.98 14.80
CA MET A 317 11.86 -1.69 13.93
C MET A 317 12.29 -1.24 12.54
N ILE A 318 11.60 -1.76 11.54
CA ILE A 318 11.66 -1.32 10.14
C ILE A 318 10.28 -0.85 9.69
N THR A 319 10.25 0.01 8.68
CA THR A 319 9.02 0.60 8.15
C THR A 319 8.83 0.14 6.71
N ILE A 320 7.65 -0.41 6.41
CA ILE A 320 7.21 -0.72 5.05
C ILE A 320 6.44 0.48 4.52
N ARG A 321 6.97 1.16 3.49
CA ARG A 321 6.30 2.30 2.85
C ARG A 321 5.58 1.80 1.61
N GLN A 322 4.36 1.28 1.79
CA GLN A 322 3.58 0.66 0.71
C GLN A 322 3.47 1.53 -0.55
N THR A 323 3.31 2.85 -0.42
CA THR A 323 3.19 3.77 -1.56
C THR A 323 4.48 4.00 -2.32
N LEU A 324 5.63 3.87 -1.64
CA LEU A 324 6.97 3.99 -2.25
C LEU A 324 7.53 2.62 -2.66
N ASN A 325 6.84 1.54 -2.29
CA ASN A 325 7.22 0.16 -2.59
C ASN A 325 8.64 -0.20 -2.11
N ASP A 326 8.99 0.27 -0.92
CA ASP A 326 10.27 0.00 -0.27
C ASP A 326 10.15 -0.20 1.25
N ILE A 327 11.29 -0.57 1.85
CA ILE A 327 11.46 -0.78 3.28
C ILE A 327 12.61 0.10 3.74
N VAL A 328 12.42 0.79 4.86
CA VAL A 328 13.46 1.63 5.47
C VAL A 328 13.67 1.25 6.92
N ASP A 329 14.93 1.31 7.33
CA ASP A 329 15.29 1.23 8.74
C ASP A 329 14.69 2.41 9.50
N THR A 330 13.96 2.12 10.57
CA THR A 330 13.31 3.17 11.38
C THR A 330 14.10 3.48 12.63
N GLY A 331 14.79 2.49 13.16
CA GLY A 331 15.70 2.65 14.28
C GLY A 331 15.66 1.44 15.22
N ASN A 332 16.60 1.45 16.14
CA ASN A 332 16.58 0.62 17.34
C ASN A 332 16.91 1.52 18.54
N GLY A 333 16.39 1.16 19.72
CA GLY A 333 16.75 1.87 20.95
C GLY A 333 18.24 1.70 21.26
N TRP A 334 18.91 2.72 21.82
CA TRP A 334 20.32 2.67 22.22
C TRP A 334 20.69 1.40 23.02
N ARG A 335 19.73 0.89 23.82
CA ARG A 335 19.84 -0.32 24.63
C ARG A 335 20.04 -1.62 23.83
N LEU A 336 19.88 -1.60 22.51
CA LEU A 336 20.12 -2.74 21.61
C LEU A 336 21.50 -2.71 20.94
N GLY A 337 22.46 -1.96 21.49
CA GLY A 337 23.87 -2.03 21.05
C GLY A 337 24.28 -1.01 19.98
N GLY A 338 23.65 0.18 19.95
CA GLY A 338 23.99 1.27 19.04
C GLY A 338 23.45 1.09 17.61
N SER A 339 24.11 1.67 16.60
CA SER A 339 23.61 1.82 15.21
C SER A 339 23.59 0.53 14.37
N LYS A 340 23.86 -0.63 14.95
CA LYS A 340 23.83 -1.91 14.23
C LYS A 340 22.38 -2.34 14.03
N HIS A 341 21.84 -2.02 12.86
CA HIS A 341 20.55 -2.49 12.41
C HIS A 341 20.57 -3.99 12.10
N ILE A 342 19.48 -4.68 12.43
CA ILE A 342 19.29 -6.09 12.04
C ILE A 342 19.21 -6.17 10.53
N ASP A 343 19.87 -7.15 9.92
CA ASP A 343 19.61 -7.54 8.53
C ASP A 343 18.22 -8.23 8.47
N PRO A 344 17.21 -7.60 7.85
CA PRO A 344 15.85 -8.15 7.80
C PRO A 344 15.77 -9.53 7.14
N ARG A 345 16.79 -9.93 6.36
CA ARG A 345 16.86 -11.23 5.66
C ARG A 345 17.36 -12.38 6.53
N GLN A 346 17.98 -12.07 7.66
CA GLN A 346 18.61 -13.08 8.52
C GLN A 346 17.69 -13.57 9.66
N GLY A 347 16.55 -12.91 9.84
CA GLY A 347 15.65 -13.16 10.95
C GLY A 347 14.21 -13.40 10.53
N LYS A 348 13.39 -13.81 11.51
CA LYS A 348 11.94 -13.88 11.36
C LYS A 348 11.34 -12.53 11.73
N ILE A 349 10.63 -11.90 10.81
CA ILE A 349 10.14 -10.54 10.97
C ILE A 349 8.62 -10.55 11.14
N LEU A 350 8.12 -9.80 12.12
CA LEU A 350 6.68 -9.61 12.31
C LEU A 350 6.23 -8.36 11.55
N VAL A 351 5.52 -8.56 10.44
CA VAL A 351 4.89 -7.49 9.66
C VAL A 351 3.54 -7.15 10.29
N VAL A 352 3.37 -5.91 10.74
CA VAL A 352 2.20 -5.49 11.51
C VAL A 352 1.47 -4.30 10.87
N ASP A 353 0.14 -4.37 10.92
CA ASP A 353 -0.76 -3.26 10.57
C ASP A 353 -1.73 -2.98 11.72
N ASP A 354 -2.39 -1.82 11.72
CA ASP A 354 -3.43 -1.51 12.70
C ASP A 354 -4.70 -2.29 12.43
N THR A 355 -5.13 -2.34 11.16
CA THR A 355 -6.40 -2.95 10.76
C THR A 355 -6.34 -3.61 9.40
N VAL A 356 -6.95 -4.79 9.26
CA VAL A 356 -7.17 -5.46 7.98
C VAL A 356 -8.65 -5.43 7.63
N MET A 357 -9.03 -4.50 6.75
CA MET A 357 -10.40 -4.37 6.27
C MET A 357 -10.72 -5.34 5.12
N THR A 358 -9.97 -5.28 4.02
CA THR A 358 -10.16 -6.17 2.86
C THR A 358 -9.02 -7.17 2.66
N GLY A 359 -7.84 -6.86 3.20
CA GLY A 359 -6.59 -7.58 2.94
C GLY A 359 -5.77 -7.02 1.76
N ASN A 360 -6.20 -5.91 1.14
CA ASN A 360 -5.49 -5.34 -0.01
C ASN A 360 -4.08 -4.83 0.32
N SER A 361 -3.88 -4.22 1.50
CA SER A 361 -2.55 -3.76 1.93
C SER A 361 -1.56 -4.92 2.04
N ILE A 362 -1.95 -6.01 2.72
CA ILE A 362 -1.16 -7.25 2.79
C ILE A 362 -0.85 -7.78 1.39
N LYS A 363 -1.86 -7.83 0.51
CA LYS A 363 -1.66 -8.29 -0.87
C LYS A 363 -0.64 -7.43 -1.62
N ALA A 364 -0.68 -6.11 -1.42
CA ALA A 364 0.20 -5.16 -2.09
C ALA A 364 1.65 -5.26 -1.60
N ILE A 365 1.89 -5.43 -0.29
CA ILE A 365 3.25 -5.47 0.28
C ILE A 365 3.90 -6.85 0.19
N ARG A 366 3.13 -7.93 0.00
CA ARG A 366 3.66 -9.31 -0.03
C ARG A 366 4.84 -9.52 -1.00
N PRO A 367 4.82 -9.03 -2.25
CA PRO A 367 5.96 -9.16 -3.16
C PRO A 367 7.23 -8.46 -2.64
N LEU A 368 7.08 -7.26 -2.08
CA LEU A 368 8.17 -6.48 -1.49
C LEU A 368 8.75 -7.22 -0.27
N VAL A 369 7.89 -7.64 0.66
CA VAL A 369 8.30 -8.40 1.85
C VAL A 369 8.99 -9.71 1.44
N SER A 370 8.48 -10.44 0.44
CA SER A 370 9.12 -11.66 -0.03
C SER A 370 10.51 -11.42 -0.62
N ARG A 371 10.73 -10.27 -1.27
CA ARG A 371 12.01 -9.92 -1.90
C ARG A 371 13.04 -9.43 -0.89
N GLU A 372 12.63 -8.60 0.06
CA GLU A 372 13.55 -7.90 0.97
C GLU A 372 13.68 -8.52 2.36
N ILE A 373 12.66 -9.24 2.83
CA ILE A 373 12.64 -9.87 4.16
C ILE A 373 12.70 -11.39 4.03
N GLY A 374 11.90 -11.98 3.15
CA GLY A 374 11.79 -13.43 2.97
C GLY A 374 10.99 -14.11 4.09
N ASN A 375 11.52 -14.18 5.32
CA ASN A 375 10.88 -14.85 6.45
C ASN A 375 10.01 -13.89 7.27
N ALA A 376 8.72 -13.80 6.92
CA ALA A 376 7.77 -12.89 7.56
C ALA A 376 6.51 -13.58 8.08
N ILE A 377 6.03 -13.12 9.24
CA ILE A 377 4.68 -13.38 9.77
C ILE A 377 3.88 -12.10 9.69
N TYR A 378 2.65 -12.17 9.19
CA TYR A 378 1.75 -11.04 9.12
C TYR A 378 0.82 -10.99 10.34
N ALA A 379 0.65 -9.81 10.90
CA ALA A 379 -0.19 -9.55 12.05
C ALA A 379 -1.01 -8.28 11.88
N ALA A 380 -2.15 -8.21 12.57
CA ALA A 380 -2.86 -6.96 12.76
C ALA A 380 -3.58 -6.94 14.10
N VAL A 381 -3.87 -5.74 14.64
CA VAL A 381 -4.67 -5.64 15.85
C VAL A 381 -6.12 -5.99 15.52
N TYR A 382 -6.70 -5.31 14.55
CA TYR A 382 -8.10 -5.51 14.13
C TYR A 382 -8.19 -6.21 12.78
N VAL A 383 -9.07 -7.19 12.64
CA VAL A 383 -9.33 -7.88 11.37
C VAL A 383 -10.82 -7.97 11.12
N ASN A 384 -11.25 -7.52 9.94
CA ASN A 384 -12.62 -7.79 9.49
C ASN A 384 -12.78 -9.29 9.26
N PRO A 385 -13.74 -9.97 9.92
CA PRO A 385 -13.97 -11.40 9.74
C PRO A 385 -14.23 -11.80 8.27
N LEU A 386 -14.75 -10.86 7.47
CA LEU A 386 -15.05 -11.02 6.04
C LEU A 386 -13.91 -10.59 5.11
N ALA A 387 -12.72 -10.24 5.64
CA ALA A 387 -11.55 -9.93 4.83
C ALA A 387 -11.16 -11.12 3.93
N LYS A 388 -10.84 -10.84 2.66
CA LYS A 388 -10.49 -11.88 1.68
C LYS A 388 -9.09 -12.46 1.92
N LEU A 389 -8.19 -11.63 2.43
CA LEU A 389 -6.85 -12.03 2.85
C LEU A 389 -6.65 -11.58 4.30
N LYS A 390 -6.45 -12.56 5.18
CA LYS A 390 -6.22 -12.35 6.62
C LYS A 390 -4.72 -12.42 6.93
N PRO A 391 -4.26 -11.75 8.00
CA PRO A 391 -2.94 -11.98 8.55
C PRO A 391 -2.85 -13.37 9.21
N ASP A 392 -1.64 -13.79 9.55
CA ASP A 392 -1.40 -15.07 10.22
C ASP A 392 -1.82 -15.03 11.70
N ILE A 393 -1.68 -13.86 12.34
CA ILE A 393 -2.12 -13.62 13.72
C ILE A 393 -2.94 -12.32 13.82
N TRP A 394 -3.93 -12.28 14.71
CA TRP A 394 -4.61 -11.03 15.07
C TRP A 394 -5.21 -11.07 16.47
N ALA A 395 -5.51 -9.88 17.02
CA ALA A 395 -6.06 -9.74 18.36
C ALA A 395 -7.59 -9.75 18.38
N VAL A 396 -8.23 -8.92 17.55
CA VAL A 396 -9.66 -8.61 17.65
C VAL A 396 -10.34 -8.74 16.29
N ASP A 397 -11.45 -9.47 16.25
CA ASP A 397 -12.38 -9.46 15.12
C ASP A 397 -13.19 -8.15 15.13
N LEU A 398 -13.10 -7.40 14.04
CA LEU A 398 -13.73 -6.08 13.90
C LEU A 398 -14.55 -5.98 12.59
N PRO A 399 -15.85 -6.37 12.62
CA PRO A 399 -16.71 -6.32 11.44
C PRO A 399 -17.02 -4.90 10.97
N TRP A 400 -17.60 -4.77 9.77
CA TRP A 400 -18.09 -3.51 9.24
C TRP A 400 -19.50 -3.18 9.77
N PRO A 401 -19.86 -1.89 10.00
CA PRO A 401 -18.96 -0.74 9.97
C PRO A 401 -18.18 -0.59 11.28
N HIS A 402 -16.90 -0.26 11.16
CA HIS A 402 -16.07 0.16 12.27
C HIS A 402 -15.44 1.51 11.95
N ILE A 403 -15.23 2.29 13.00
CA ILE A 403 -14.67 3.63 12.91
C ILE A 403 -13.45 3.66 13.82
N LEU A 404 -12.33 4.18 13.31
CA LEU A 404 -11.07 4.25 14.04
C LEU A 404 -10.72 5.72 14.23
N GLU A 405 -10.58 6.14 15.49
CA GLU A 405 -10.38 7.55 15.84
C GLU A 405 -9.21 8.19 15.07
N TRP A 406 -8.07 7.50 14.97
CA TRP A 406 -6.86 8.01 14.34
C TRP A 406 -6.92 8.13 12.81
N ASN A 407 -7.97 7.61 12.16
CA ASN A 407 -8.10 7.69 10.70
C ASN A 407 -9.47 8.09 10.17
N VAL A 408 -10.51 8.24 11.01
CA VAL A 408 -11.90 8.41 10.56
C VAL A 408 -12.07 9.54 9.54
N PHE A 409 -11.46 10.70 9.81
CA PHE A 409 -11.52 11.89 8.95
C PHE A 409 -10.52 11.89 7.77
N ASN A 410 -9.82 10.77 7.58
CA ASN A 410 -8.96 10.48 6.44
C ASN A 410 -9.20 9.05 5.91
N SER A 411 -10.40 8.52 6.15
CA SER A 411 -10.79 7.16 5.77
C SER A 411 -11.67 7.17 4.52
N ILE A 412 -12.02 5.97 4.05
CA ILE A 412 -13.03 5.79 3.01
C ILE A 412 -14.43 6.23 3.44
N LEU A 413 -14.69 6.38 4.75
CA LEU A 413 -15.95 6.89 5.29
C LEU A 413 -16.02 8.42 5.30
N SER A 414 -14.91 9.15 5.07
CA SER A 414 -14.92 10.62 5.13
C SER A 414 -15.97 11.29 4.21
N PRO A 415 -16.26 10.77 2.99
CA PRO A 415 -17.37 11.26 2.18
C PRO A 415 -18.77 11.00 2.77
N SER A 416 -18.88 10.16 3.79
CA SER A 416 -20.12 9.77 4.46
C SER A 416 -20.34 10.49 5.80
N CYS A 417 -19.43 11.39 6.19
CA CYS A 417 -19.49 12.06 7.48
C CYS A 417 -20.22 13.41 7.40
N ALA A 418 -21.14 13.62 8.33
CA ALA A 418 -21.57 14.93 8.80
C ALA A 418 -21.01 15.14 10.21
N MET A 419 -20.89 16.38 10.69
CA MET A 419 -20.37 16.64 12.02
C MET A 419 -20.80 17.99 12.61
N ASP A 420 -20.75 18.07 13.93
CA ASP A 420 -20.68 19.34 14.64
C ASP A 420 -19.32 20.04 14.41
N PHE A 421 -19.24 21.28 14.83
CA PHE A 421 -18.03 22.11 14.78
C PHE A 421 -17.28 22.07 16.11
N ASP A 422 -17.91 22.57 17.18
CA ASP A 422 -17.30 22.68 18.50
C ASP A 422 -17.25 21.29 19.16
N GLY A 423 -16.11 20.95 19.76
CA GLY A 423 -15.83 19.63 20.31
C GLY A 423 -15.52 18.55 19.26
N ILE A 424 -15.54 18.88 17.96
CA ILE A 424 -15.13 18.00 16.86
C ILE A 424 -13.99 18.64 16.05
N LEU A 425 -14.25 19.73 15.34
CA LEU A 425 -13.23 20.41 14.52
C LEU A 425 -12.28 21.24 15.37
N CYS A 426 -12.79 21.84 16.43
CA CYS A 426 -12.03 22.55 17.45
C CYS A 426 -12.47 22.13 18.85
N HIS A 427 -11.74 22.56 19.87
CA HIS A 427 -12.19 22.42 21.25
C HIS A 427 -13.48 23.22 21.51
N ASP A 428 -14.26 22.77 22.49
CA ASP A 428 -15.49 23.44 22.90
C ASP A 428 -15.22 24.85 23.44
N CYS A 429 -16.24 25.72 23.31
CA CYS A 429 -16.23 27.04 23.92
C CYS A 429 -16.11 26.89 25.45
N PRO A 430 -15.10 27.50 26.11
CA PRO A 430 -14.98 27.41 27.55
C PRO A 430 -16.23 27.96 28.24
N PRO A 431 -16.71 27.33 29.33
CA PRO A 431 -17.88 27.79 30.06
C PRO A 431 -17.77 29.28 30.43
N GLY A 432 -18.83 30.05 30.16
CA GLY A 432 -18.88 31.50 30.44
C GLY A 432 -18.15 32.40 29.44
N SER A 433 -17.56 31.84 28.37
CA SER A 433 -16.93 32.63 27.30
C SER A 433 -17.89 32.99 26.16
N ASP A 434 -19.04 32.33 26.07
CA ASP A 434 -20.13 32.74 25.18
C ASP A 434 -20.90 33.90 25.81
N ASP A 435 -20.43 35.12 25.56
CA ASP A 435 -21.01 36.38 26.04
C ASP A 435 -21.77 37.14 24.96
N ASP A 436 -21.99 36.50 23.80
CA ASP A 436 -22.58 37.13 22.62
C ASP A 436 -21.78 38.34 22.05
N GLY A 437 -20.54 38.53 22.51
CA GLY A 437 -19.69 39.67 22.24
C GLY A 437 -18.23 39.28 22.02
N GLU A 438 -17.31 40.08 22.56
CA GLU A 438 -15.87 39.99 22.24
C GLU A 438 -15.21 38.70 22.72
N LYS A 439 -15.62 38.14 23.89
CA LYS A 439 -15.01 36.88 24.37
C LYS A 439 -15.39 35.72 23.47
N TYR A 440 -16.65 35.67 23.04
CA TYR A 440 -17.09 34.61 22.13
C TYR A 440 -16.47 34.75 20.74
N LEU A 441 -16.33 36.00 20.27
CA LEU A 441 -15.69 36.29 19.00
C LEU A 441 -14.20 35.91 19.00
N ASP A 442 -13.49 36.19 20.11
CA ASP A 442 -12.12 35.72 20.32
C ASP A 442 -12.06 34.19 20.27
N PHE A 443 -12.95 33.49 20.98
CA PHE A 443 -13.04 32.03 20.90
C PHE A 443 -13.25 31.54 19.46
N ILE A 444 -14.20 32.09 18.70
CA ILE A 444 -14.46 31.65 17.31
C ILE A 444 -13.22 31.83 16.42
N ARG A 445 -12.47 32.91 16.64
CA ARG A 445 -11.24 33.23 15.89
C ARG A 445 -10.07 32.33 16.31
N ASN A 446 -9.96 31.99 17.58
CA ASN A 446 -8.74 31.42 18.16
C ASN A 446 -8.90 30.02 18.75
N ALA A 447 -10.09 29.39 18.60
CA ALA A 447 -10.35 28.04 19.09
C ALA A 447 -9.26 27.06 18.62
N ALA A 448 -8.68 26.32 19.56
CA ALA A 448 -7.65 25.35 19.26
C ALA A 448 -8.24 24.20 18.40
N PRO A 449 -7.58 23.79 17.31
CA PRO A 449 -8.06 22.70 16.46
C PRO A 449 -8.02 21.37 17.19
N LEU A 450 -8.99 20.49 16.92
CA LEU A 450 -9.08 19.14 17.47
C LEU A 450 -8.90 18.10 16.36
N TYR A 451 -9.93 17.85 15.55
CA TYR A 451 -9.81 17.05 14.33
C TYR A 451 -9.74 17.95 13.09
N VAL A 452 -8.73 17.75 12.25
CA VAL A 452 -8.50 18.58 11.05
C VAL A 452 -8.56 17.71 9.78
N PRO A 453 -9.76 17.48 9.20
CA PRO A 453 -9.93 16.67 7.99
C PRO A 453 -9.26 17.31 6.77
N ARG A 454 -8.38 16.58 6.09
CA ARG A 454 -7.63 17.09 4.91
C ARG A 454 -7.89 16.32 3.61
N ARG A 455 -8.38 15.08 3.71
CA ARG A 455 -8.54 14.16 2.57
C ARG A 455 -9.58 14.66 1.57
N THR A 456 -10.79 14.92 2.06
CA THR A 456 -11.94 15.34 1.29
C THR A 456 -12.57 16.55 1.97
N ALA A 457 -13.33 17.34 1.21
CA ALA A 457 -14.19 18.33 1.82
C ALA A 457 -15.23 17.63 2.72
N ILE A 458 -15.49 18.20 3.89
CA ILE A 458 -16.54 17.74 4.80
C ILE A 458 -17.89 17.97 4.11
N PRO A 459 -18.69 16.91 3.87
CA PRO A 459 -19.97 17.05 3.19
C PRO A 459 -20.96 17.98 3.91
N LEU A 460 -21.07 17.87 5.23
CA LEU A 460 -21.99 18.68 6.03
C LEU A 460 -21.40 18.99 7.39
N ILE A 461 -21.38 20.27 7.75
CA ILE A 461 -21.18 20.76 9.12
C ILE A 461 -22.49 21.36 9.60
N VAL A 462 -23.00 20.92 10.76
CA VAL A 462 -24.16 21.53 11.42
C VAL A 462 -23.78 21.94 12.82
N THR A 463 -23.78 23.25 13.10
CA THR A 463 -23.26 23.80 14.36
C THR A 463 -24.27 24.69 15.06
N ALA A 464 -24.12 24.78 16.39
CA ALA A 464 -24.84 25.72 17.23
C ALA A 464 -24.23 27.14 17.20
N ARG A 465 -23.07 27.36 16.56
CA ARG A 465 -22.57 28.72 16.33
C ARG A 465 -23.62 29.54 15.60
N ILE A 466 -23.81 30.78 16.04
CA ILE A 466 -24.80 31.68 15.47
C ILE A 466 -24.33 32.24 14.11
N GLU A 467 -25.25 32.33 13.14
CA GLU A 467 -25.04 32.81 11.78
C GLU A 467 -24.28 34.15 11.69
N LYS A 468 -24.47 35.06 12.67
CA LYS A 468 -23.77 36.35 12.73
C LYS A 468 -22.24 36.22 12.78
N TYR A 469 -21.72 35.07 13.17
CA TYR A 469 -20.28 34.77 13.23
C TYR A 469 -19.77 33.91 12.06
N ARG A 470 -20.51 33.83 10.96
CA ARG A 470 -20.16 33.00 9.81
C ARG A 470 -18.79 33.38 9.24
N ALA A 471 -18.52 34.67 9.06
CA ALA A 471 -17.28 35.13 8.46
C ALA A 471 -16.05 34.65 9.25
N GLU A 472 -16.07 34.78 10.58
CA GLU A 472 -14.99 34.31 11.44
C GLU A 472 -14.88 32.79 11.49
N THR A 473 -16.02 32.09 11.45
CA THR A 473 -16.09 30.63 11.44
C THR A 473 -15.51 30.05 10.15
N GLU A 474 -15.88 30.60 9.00
CA GLU A 474 -15.35 30.19 7.69
C GLU A 474 -13.87 30.58 7.52
N ALA A 475 -13.46 31.74 8.05
CA ALA A 475 -12.06 32.13 8.11
C ALA A 475 -11.25 31.13 8.96
N TRP A 476 -11.79 30.64 10.09
CA TRP A 476 -11.15 29.61 10.90
C TRP A 476 -10.95 28.31 10.12
N LEU A 477 -12.01 27.80 9.48
CA LEU A 477 -11.92 26.59 8.64
C LEU A 477 -10.85 26.73 7.55
N SER A 478 -10.83 27.87 6.86
CA SER A 478 -9.87 28.17 5.80
C SER A 478 -8.43 28.21 6.31
N ARG A 479 -8.18 28.87 7.45
CA ARG A 479 -6.85 28.96 8.09
C ARG A 479 -6.30 27.58 8.44
N HIS A 480 -7.15 26.65 8.89
CA HIS A 480 -6.74 25.28 9.21
C HIS A 480 -6.74 24.33 8.01
N GLY A 481 -7.02 24.83 6.80
CA GLY A 481 -7.02 24.04 5.57
C GLY A 481 -8.16 23.02 5.49
N ILE A 482 -9.22 23.22 6.27
CA ILE A 482 -10.42 22.39 6.27
C ILE A 482 -11.30 22.85 5.13
N ARG A 483 -11.69 21.92 4.25
CA ARG A 483 -12.64 22.17 3.18
C ARG A 483 -14.00 21.65 3.60
N TRP A 484 -15.08 22.33 3.23
CA TRP A 484 -16.46 21.92 3.50
C TRP A 484 -17.35 22.17 2.29
N GLN A 485 -18.46 21.46 2.17
CA GLN A 485 -19.45 21.66 1.11
C GLN A 485 -20.62 22.49 1.63
N GLN A 486 -21.14 22.17 2.81
CA GLN A 486 -22.26 22.85 3.42
C GLN A 486 -21.97 23.15 4.90
N LEU A 487 -22.10 24.43 5.29
CA LEU A 487 -22.01 24.90 6.66
C LEU A 487 -23.36 25.47 7.10
N VAL A 488 -24.06 24.73 7.94
CA VAL A 488 -25.34 25.11 8.54
C VAL A 488 -25.07 25.66 9.95
N MET A 489 -25.38 26.93 10.17
CA MET A 489 -25.22 27.63 11.44
C MET A 489 -26.57 28.07 11.99
N HIS A 490 -26.64 28.28 13.31
CA HIS A 490 -27.89 28.56 14.01
C HIS A 490 -28.43 29.96 13.67
N PRO A 491 -29.73 30.10 13.32
CA PRO A 491 -30.28 31.36 12.82
C PRO A 491 -30.64 32.41 13.89
N ALA A 492 -30.54 32.05 15.18
CA ALA A 492 -30.78 32.98 16.29
C ALA A 492 -29.92 34.25 16.19
N LYS A 493 -30.36 35.37 16.76
CA LYS A 493 -29.57 36.61 16.80
C LYS A 493 -28.69 36.74 18.05
N THR A 494 -29.08 36.03 19.10
CA THR A 494 -28.44 36.07 20.42
C THR A 494 -28.31 34.68 21.02
N LEU A 495 -27.36 34.49 21.92
CA LEU A 495 -27.22 33.36 22.83
C LEU A 495 -28.54 33.09 23.56
N ARG A 496 -29.20 34.14 24.08
CA ARG A 496 -30.48 34.00 24.79
C ARG A 496 -31.57 33.40 23.91
N GLU A 497 -31.65 33.80 22.65
CA GLU A 497 -32.58 33.22 21.67
C GLU A 497 -32.18 31.78 21.32
N ARG A 498 -30.89 31.52 21.08
CA ARG A 498 -30.37 30.17 20.82
C ARG A 498 -30.66 29.18 21.94
N MET A 499 -30.52 29.61 23.20
CA MET A 499 -30.79 28.78 24.39
C MET A 499 -32.26 28.37 24.55
N ARG A 500 -33.18 29.02 23.83
CA ARG A 500 -34.60 28.61 23.80
C ARG A 500 -34.88 27.50 22.78
N ASP A 501 -33.97 27.25 21.85
CA ASP A 501 -34.13 26.20 20.85
C ASP A 501 -33.59 24.85 21.37
N ASN A 502 -34.12 23.76 20.81
CA ASN A 502 -33.58 22.42 21.01
C ASN A 502 -32.48 22.18 19.97
N ILE A 503 -31.23 22.40 20.39
CA ILE A 503 -30.03 22.27 19.53
C ILE A 503 -29.88 20.86 18.95
N PRO A 504 -30.02 19.76 19.71
CA PRO A 504 -30.03 18.41 19.13
C PRO A 504 -31.10 18.22 18.05
N ALA A 505 -32.34 18.64 18.30
CA ALA A 505 -33.42 18.52 17.32
C ALA A 505 -33.14 19.36 16.07
N TYR A 506 -32.59 20.57 16.23
CA TYR A 506 -32.13 21.40 15.13
C TYR A 506 -31.08 20.67 14.27
N LYS A 507 -30.02 20.14 14.89
CA LYS A 507 -28.97 19.36 14.21
C LYS A 507 -29.55 18.14 13.50
N ALA A 508 -30.44 17.39 14.17
CA ALA A 508 -31.07 16.20 13.63
C ALA A 508 -31.91 16.47 12.38
N ARG A 509 -32.69 17.56 12.35
CA ARG A 509 -33.50 17.96 11.19
C ARG A 509 -32.61 18.20 9.96
N HIS A 510 -31.53 18.95 10.12
CA HIS A 510 -30.60 19.25 9.02
C HIS A 510 -29.83 18.00 8.58
N TYR A 511 -29.36 17.19 9.52
CA TYR A 511 -28.70 15.93 9.22
C TYR A 511 -29.60 14.97 8.44
N ALA A 512 -30.85 14.77 8.90
CA ALA A 512 -31.82 13.91 8.24
C ALA A 512 -32.21 14.44 6.85
N ALA A 513 -32.39 15.76 6.70
CA ALA A 513 -32.70 16.36 5.41
C ALA A 513 -31.58 16.15 4.39
N TRP A 514 -30.33 16.40 4.79
CA TRP A 514 -29.16 16.17 3.95
C TRP A 514 -29.00 14.68 3.59
N ALA A 515 -29.17 13.80 4.58
CA ALA A 515 -29.07 12.37 4.40
C ALA A 515 -30.14 11.78 3.46
N LYS A 516 -31.23 12.49 3.13
CA LYS A 516 -32.19 12.02 2.10
C LYS A 516 -31.58 12.00 0.70
N ASN A 517 -30.71 12.95 0.40
CA ASN A 517 -30.14 13.14 -0.94
C ASN A 517 -28.68 12.69 -1.03
N HIS A 518 -28.02 12.47 0.12
CA HIS A 518 -26.65 11.96 0.15
C HIS A 518 -26.63 10.42 0.18
N ARG A 519 -25.91 9.78 -0.76
CA ARG A 519 -25.81 8.31 -0.87
C ARG A 519 -24.35 7.89 -1.14
N PRO A 520 -23.45 8.08 -0.16
CA PRO A 520 -22.04 7.78 -0.33
C PRO A 520 -21.79 6.26 -0.32
N SER A 521 -20.74 5.83 -1.02
CA SER A 521 -20.30 4.43 -1.05
C SER A 521 -18.80 4.37 -0.73
N PRO A 522 -18.38 3.65 0.33
CA PRO A 522 -19.22 2.85 1.23
C PRO A 522 -19.97 3.68 2.29
N GLY A 523 -21.18 3.25 2.65
CA GLY A 523 -21.91 3.73 3.84
C GLY A 523 -21.53 2.93 5.10
N PRO A 524 -22.06 3.28 6.28
CA PRO A 524 -23.20 4.18 6.51
C PRO A 524 -22.83 5.66 6.48
N ILE A 525 -23.86 6.51 6.45
CA ILE A 525 -23.75 7.94 6.77
C ILE A 525 -23.67 8.09 8.28
N ILE A 526 -22.82 8.98 8.76
CA ILE A 526 -22.49 9.15 10.18
C ILE A 526 -22.50 10.63 10.54
N PHE A 527 -23.15 11.01 11.65
CA PHE A 527 -22.97 12.33 12.26
C PHE A 527 -22.04 12.24 13.47
N PHE A 528 -21.05 13.12 13.58
CA PHE A 528 -20.18 13.22 14.76
C PHE A 528 -20.64 14.37 15.65
N GLU A 529 -20.96 14.05 16.90
CA GLU A 529 -21.40 14.98 17.94
C GLU A 529 -20.52 14.78 19.17
N SER A 530 -20.00 15.85 19.77
CA SER A 530 -19.02 15.75 20.86
C SER A 530 -19.64 15.36 22.20
N GLU A 531 -20.93 15.66 22.41
CA GLU A 531 -21.65 15.43 23.66
C GLU A 531 -22.59 14.21 23.56
N ASP A 532 -22.51 13.29 24.53
CA ASP A 532 -23.21 12.00 24.52
C ASP A 532 -24.74 12.14 24.49
N ARG A 533 -25.30 13.04 25.30
CA ARG A 533 -26.75 13.27 25.35
C ARG A 533 -27.26 13.87 24.03
N GLN A 534 -26.57 14.87 23.48
CA GLN A 534 -26.90 15.42 22.16
C GLN A 534 -26.79 14.35 21.08
N ALA A 535 -25.74 13.51 21.10
CA ALA A 535 -25.54 12.46 20.12
C ALA A 535 -26.71 11.45 20.11
N ARG A 536 -27.16 11.02 21.30
CA ARG A 536 -28.33 10.15 21.46
C ARG A 536 -29.61 10.79 20.94
N GLU A 537 -29.81 12.07 21.26
CA GLU A 537 -31.01 12.79 20.83
C GLU A 537 -31.02 12.99 19.31
N ILE A 538 -29.89 13.35 18.70
CA ILE A 538 -29.74 13.47 17.25
C ILE A 538 -30.02 12.12 16.58
N ALA A 539 -29.50 11.01 17.11
CA ALA A 539 -29.78 9.68 16.58
C ALA A 539 -31.26 9.30 16.70
N ARG A 540 -31.86 9.58 17.86
CA ARG A 540 -33.27 9.30 18.13
C ARG A 540 -34.19 10.07 17.18
N GLU A 541 -33.89 11.34 16.90
CA GLU A 541 -34.71 12.21 16.04
C GLU A 541 -34.45 11.95 14.55
N SER A 542 -33.19 11.81 14.14
CA SER A 542 -32.83 11.58 12.73
C SER A 542 -33.05 10.15 12.25
N LYS A 543 -33.09 9.16 13.15
CA LYS A 543 -33.08 7.71 12.86
C LYS A 543 -31.85 7.25 12.07
N LEU A 544 -30.76 8.02 12.14
CA LEU A 544 -29.51 7.77 11.44
C LEU A 544 -28.37 7.62 12.44
N MET A 545 -27.28 7.01 12.00
CA MET A 545 -26.12 6.74 12.85
C MET A 545 -25.50 8.04 13.36
N VAL A 546 -25.27 8.12 14.66
CA VAL A 546 -24.54 9.21 15.32
C VAL A 546 -23.46 8.61 16.22
N ILE A 547 -22.29 9.23 16.21
CA ILE A 547 -21.15 8.81 17.02
C ILE A 547 -20.74 9.95 17.94
N CYS A 548 -20.52 9.62 19.21
CA CYS A 548 -19.85 10.46 20.17
C CYS A 548 -18.39 10.01 20.38
N PRO A 549 -17.39 10.70 19.78
CA PRO A 549 -15.99 10.35 19.98
C PRO A 549 -15.57 10.41 21.45
N HIS A 550 -16.12 11.36 22.22
CA HIS A 550 -15.77 11.56 23.63
C HIS A 550 -16.11 10.35 24.50
N THR A 551 -17.22 9.66 24.25
CA THR A 551 -17.62 8.45 25.01
C THR A 551 -17.40 7.15 24.25
N ALA A 552 -17.02 7.22 22.97
CA ALA A 552 -17.10 6.12 22.01
C ALA A 552 -18.51 5.56 21.79
N GLY A 553 -19.54 6.34 22.13
CA GLY A 553 -20.94 5.98 21.91
C GLY A 553 -21.28 5.91 20.41
N VAL A 554 -22.02 4.87 20.02
CA VAL A 554 -22.56 4.70 18.66
C VAL A 554 -24.06 4.43 18.79
N TYR A 555 -24.88 5.29 18.17
CA TYR A 555 -26.34 5.32 18.31
C TYR A 555 -27.06 5.10 17.00
#